data_AF-A0A9W8RTF0-F1
#
_entry.id   AF-A0A9W8RTF0-F1
#
_cell.length_a   1.000
_cell.length_b   1.000
_cell.length_c   1.000
_cell.angle_alpha   90.00
_cell.angle_beta   90.00
_cell.angle_gamma   90.00
#
_symmetry.space_group_name_H-M   'P 1'
#
loop_
_entity.id
_entity.type
_entity.pdbx_description
1 polymer ?
#
loop_
_entity_poly.entity_id
_entity_poly.type
_entity_poly.pdbx_seq_one_letter_code
_entity_poly.pdbx_strand_id
1 'polypeptide(L)'
;MALTTVVPTAAQNLSYEADNFYRSEYVAIQPISFETKYNTTIVGNLFSRNNISRSVSSPAVVVGHPMGAVKEQAANLYAANLVEQGFATVTLDLPFWGRSEGLHNLVSPDFYPEACSAAVDHLGTYNFVDRERIGALGICGSVRFIISAARIDSRIKAVATSALYDMGAVNRNGLRRSQSVNERREIIAEASQRRWAGVDDASLEYAIGTLKNLTSDSDVVDRDFFDY
;
A
#
# COMPACT_ATOMS: atom_id res chain seq x y z
N MET A 1 -1.07 2.80 -53.52
CA MET A 1 -1.75 2.67 -52.22
C MET A 1 -1.16 1.47 -51.51
N ALA A 2 -0.31 1.68 -50.50
CA ALA A 2 0.19 0.61 -49.65
C ALA A 2 -0.65 0.63 -48.36
N LEU A 3 -1.38 -0.44 -48.11
CA LEU A 3 -2.14 -0.63 -46.88
C LEU A 3 -1.16 -1.05 -45.78
N THR A 4 -0.82 -0.13 -44.89
CA THR A 4 -0.10 -0.41 -43.65
C THR A 4 -1.05 -1.12 -42.68
N THR A 5 -0.85 -2.41 -42.50
CA THR A 5 -1.51 -3.17 -41.43
C THR A 5 -0.92 -2.75 -40.09
N VAL A 6 -1.69 -1.98 -39.32
CA VAL A 6 -1.40 -1.72 -37.91
C VAL A 6 -1.72 -3.01 -37.16
N VAL A 7 -0.69 -3.73 -36.75
CA VAL A 7 -0.85 -4.84 -35.79
C VAL A 7 -1.06 -4.18 -34.43
N PRO A 8 -2.19 -4.41 -33.75
CA PRO A 8 -2.35 -3.97 -32.38
C PRO A 8 -1.32 -4.73 -31.55
N THR A 9 -0.40 -4.00 -30.93
CA THR A 9 0.50 -4.55 -29.93
C THR A 9 -0.38 -4.99 -28.76
N ALA A 10 -0.72 -6.28 -28.71
CA ALA A 10 -1.32 -6.84 -27.51
C ALA A 10 -0.27 -6.72 -26.39
N ALA A 11 -0.65 -6.13 -25.26
CA ALA A 11 0.16 -6.12 -24.05
C ALA A 11 0.62 -7.57 -23.78
N GLN A 12 1.91 -7.75 -23.52
CA GLN A 12 2.43 -9.07 -23.21
C GLN A 12 1.74 -9.55 -21.93
N ASN A 13 1.21 -10.79 -21.94
CA ASN A 13 0.69 -11.39 -20.71
C ASN A 13 1.87 -11.78 -19.80
N LEU A 14 2.39 -10.80 -19.06
CA LEU A 14 3.50 -10.91 -18.11
C LEU A 14 3.05 -11.42 -16.73
N SER A 15 1.77 -11.81 -16.58
CA SER A 15 1.26 -12.29 -15.30
C SER A 15 1.78 -13.69 -14.93
N TYR A 16 2.28 -14.50 -15.88
CA TYR A 16 2.78 -15.86 -15.64
C TYR A 16 1.85 -16.70 -14.71
N GLU A 17 0.53 -16.69 -14.96
CA GLU A 17 -0.49 -17.33 -14.12
C GLU A 17 -0.74 -16.69 -12.73
N ALA A 18 -0.23 -15.49 -12.48
CA ALA A 18 -0.52 -14.74 -11.26
C ALA A 18 -2.02 -14.44 -11.14
N ASP A 19 -2.66 -15.06 -10.15
CA ASP A 19 -4.04 -14.80 -9.78
C ASP A 19 -4.10 -13.78 -8.63
N ASN A 20 -4.36 -12.52 -8.98
CA ASN A 20 -4.54 -11.45 -7.99
C ASN A 20 -5.75 -11.66 -7.07
N PHE A 21 -6.64 -12.61 -7.41
CA PHE A 21 -7.82 -12.98 -6.63
C PHE A 21 -7.69 -14.39 -6.01
N TYR A 22 -6.45 -14.90 -5.94
CA TYR A 22 -6.12 -16.18 -5.35
C TYR A 22 -6.81 -16.40 -3.99
N ARG A 23 -7.42 -17.58 -3.85
CA ARG A 23 -8.01 -18.05 -2.59
C ARG A 23 -7.39 -19.37 -2.19
N SER A 24 -6.88 -19.42 -0.97
CA SER A 24 -6.37 -20.65 -0.38
C SER A 24 -7.45 -21.37 0.41
N GLU A 25 -7.59 -22.68 0.21
CA GLU A 25 -8.44 -23.57 1.00
C GLU A 25 -7.95 -23.74 2.45
N TYR A 26 -6.72 -23.28 2.76
CA TYR A 26 -6.11 -23.39 4.09
C TYR A 26 -6.17 -22.10 4.90
N VAL A 27 -6.66 -21.00 4.32
CA VAL A 27 -6.61 -19.67 4.92
C VAL A 27 -8.02 -19.16 5.21
N ALA A 28 -8.27 -18.84 6.49
CA ALA A 28 -9.45 -18.10 6.91
C ALA A 28 -9.19 -16.60 6.80
N ILE A 29 -10.16 -15.87 6.24
CA ILE A 29 -10.17 -14.40 6.18
C ILE A 29 -11.29 -13.90 7.09
N GLN A 30 -10.93 -13.10 8.09
CA GLN A 30 -11.88 -12.44 8.98
C GLN A 30 -11.81 -10.93 8.76
N PRO A 31 -12.88 -10.26 8.30
CA PRO A 31 -12.97 -8.81 8.32
C PRO A 31 -12.86 -8.30 9.75
N ILE A 32 -12.05 -7.26 9.96
CA ILE A 32 -11.81 -6.67 11.27
C ILE A 32 -11.85 -5.15 11.18
N SER A 33 -12.07 -4.51 12.32
CA SER A 33 -11.89 -3.08 12.50
C SER A 33 -11.26 -2.78 13.86
N PHE A 34 -10.43 -1.76 13.93
CA PHE A 34 -9.78 -1.33 15.17
C PHE A 34 -9.47 0.17 15.13
N GLU A 35 -9.26 0.76 16.30
CA GLU A 35 -8.96 2.19 16.45
C GLU A 35 -7.46 2.45 16.52
N THR A 36 -7.03 3.57 15.95
CA THR A 36 -5.69 4.15 16.21
C THR A 36 -5.69 5.02 17.47
N LYS A 37 -4.51 5.45 17.94
CA LYS A 37 -4.42 6.47 19.02
C LYS A 37 -5.00 7.83 18.64
N TYR A 38 -5.21 8.08 17.35
CA TYR A 38 -5.87 9.28 16.86
C TYR A 38 -7.39 9.13 16.73
N ASN A 39 -7.97 8.04 17.26
CA ASN A 39 -9.39 7.70 17.15
C ASN A 39 -9.86 7.67 15.69
N THR A 40 -9.02 7.11 14.82
CA THR A 40 -9.37 6.80 13.43
C THR A 40 -9.66 5.31 13.32
N THR A 41 -10.87 4.96 12.88
CA THR A 41 -11.23 3.57 12.61
C THR A 41 -10.49 3.05 11.38
N ILE A 42 -9.73 1.98 11.57
CA ILE A 42 -9.05 1.23 10.51
C ILE A 42 -9.85 -0.02 10.18
N VAL A 43 -10.07 -0.26 8.89
CA VAL A 43 -10.70 -1.49 8.40
C VAL A 43 -9.62 -2.38 7.79
N GLY A 44 -9.64 -3.65 8.20
CA GLY A 44 -8.65 -4.63 7.78
C GLY A 44 -9.23 -6.02 7.57
N ASN A 45 -8.33 -6.95 7.27
CA ASN A 45 -8.61 -8.38 7.27
C ASN A 45 -7.54 -9.07 8.10
N LEU A 46 -7.97 -9.92 9.03
CA LEU A 46 -7.12 -10.90 9.68
C LEU A 46 -7.10 -12.17 8.84
N PHE A 47 -5.91 -12.64 8.51
CA PHE A 47 -5.69 -13.93 7.88
C PHE A 47 -5.03 -14.88 8.87
N SER A 48 -5.52 -16.11 8.91
CA SER A 48 -4.98 -17.17 9.76
C SER A 48 -5.23 -18.53 9.14
N ARG A 49 -4.47 -19.55 9.55
CA ARG A 49 -4.66 -20.90 9.05
C ARG A 49 -5.99 -21.47 9.56
N ASN A 50 -6.72 -22.17 8.70
CA ASN A 50 -7.90 -22.93 9.08
C ASN A 50 -7.57 -23.91 10.22
N ASN A 51 -8.48 -24.01 11.21
CA ASN A 51 -8.32 -24.87 12.39
C ASN A 51 -7.06 -24.58 13.22
N ILE A 52 -6.67 -23.31 13.37
CA ILE A 52 -5.50 -22.93 14.17
C ILE A 52 -5.64 -23.49 15.60
N SER A 53 -4.63 -24.24 16.04
CA SER A 53 -4.56 -24.65 17.45
C SER A 53 -4.26 -23.43 18.29
N ARG A 54 -5.13 -23.11 19.25
CA ARG A 54 -4.93 -22.01 20.21
C ARG A 54 -3.72 -22.20 21.14
N SER A 55 -3.04 -23.35 21.06
CA SER A 55 -1.84 -23.66 21.82
C SER A 55 -0.53 -23.25 21.13
N VAL A 56 -0.55 -22.95 19.82
CA VAL A 56 0.65 -22.56 19.07
C VAL A 56 0.64 -21.06 18.83
N SER A 57 1.64 -20.37 19.36
CA SER A 57 1.86 -18.95 19.13
C SER A 57 2.57 -18.75 17.79
N SER A 58 1.90 -18.12 16.83
CA SER A 58 2.38 -17.91 15.46
C SER A 58 3.09 -16.57 15.35
N PRO A 59 4.21 -16.47 14.59
CA PRO A 59 4.74 -15.17 14.19
C PRO A 59 3.69 -14.45 13.34
N ALA A 60 3.66 -13.12 13.42
CA ALA A 60 2.66 -12.33 12.72
C ALA A 60 3.26 -11.21 11.85
N VAL A 61 2.53 -10.81 10.81
CA VAL A 61 2.97 -9.76 9.87
C VAL A 61 1.84 -8.78 9.60
N VAL A 62 2.12 -7.48 9.77
CA VAL A 62 1.28 -6.41 9.22
C VAL A 62 1.64 -6.20 7.75
N VAL A 63 0.66 -6.25 6.84
CA VAL A 63 0.87 -6.16 5.40
C VAL A 63 0.21 -4.89 4.86
N GLY A 64 1.01 -3.97 4.31
CA GLY A 64 0.55 -2.69 3.77
C GLY A 64 0.36 -2.71 2.25
N HIS A 65 -0.83 -2.34 1.76
CA HIS A 65 -1.13 -2.24 0.32
C HIS A 65 -0.37 -1.10 -0.37
N PRO A 66 -0.10 -1.17 -1.69
CA PRO A 66 0.48 -0.06 -2.46
C PRO A 66 -0.19 1.30 -2.20
N MET A 67 0.56 2.40 -2.28
CA MET A 67 -0.05 3.74 -2.20
C MET A 67 -1.07 3.91 -3.33
N GLY A 68 -2.30 4.33 -3.01
CA GLY A 68 -3.39 4.42 -4.00
C GLY A 68 -4.24 3.16 -4.17
N ALA A 69 -3.82 2.05 -3.57
CA ALA A 69 -4.53 0.76 -3.59
C ALA A 69 -5.43 0.57 -2.35
N VAL A 70 -6.05 -0.60 -2.26
CA VAL A 70 -6.78 -1.10 -1.07
C VAL A 70 -6.27 -2.50 -0.69
N LYS A 71 -6.58 -2.95 0.54
CA LYS A 71 -6.13 -4.25 1.05
C LYS A 71 -6.56 -5.43 0.17
N GLU A 72 -7.73 -5.36 -0.47
CA GLU A 72 -8.28 -6.42 -1.34
C GLU A 72 -7.43 -6.72 -2.59
N GLN A 73 -6.44 -5.89 -2.92
CA GLN A 73 -5.53 -6.10 -4.05
C GLN A 73 -4.27 -6.86 -3.60
N ALA A 74 -3.07 -6.34 -3.90
CA ALA A 74 -1.80 -7.03 -3.64
C ALA A 74 -1.58 -7.41 -2.15
N ALA A 75 -2.10 -6.64 -1.20
CA ALA A 75 -1.88 -6.93 0.22
C ALA A 75 -2.53 -8.25 0.64
N ASN A 76 -3.79 -8.50 0.27
CA ASN A 76 -4.49 -9.75 0.56
C ASN A 76 -3.79 -10.96 -0.06
N LEU A 77 -3.25 -10.82 -1.29
CA LEU A 77 -2.48 -11.88 -1.94
C LEU A 77 -1.22 -12.24 -1.14
N TYR A 78 -0.43 -11.24 -0.73
CA TYR A 78 0.77 -11.46 0.09
C TYR A 78 0.42 -12.06 1.45
N ALA A 79 -0.65 -11.55 2.08
CA ALA A 79 -1.15 -12.04 3.36
C ALA A 79 -1.51 -13.53 3.31
N ALA A 80 -2.30 -13.95 2.32
CA ALA A 80 -2.67 -15.36 2.13
C ALA A 80 -1.43 -16.26 1.98
N ASN A 81 -0.48 -15.88 1.12
CA ASN A 81 0.76 -16.63 0.92
C ASN A 81 1.62 -16.73 2.20
N LEU A 82 1.68 -15.67 3.00
CA LEU A 82 2.39 -15.69 4.29
C LEU A 82 1.70 -16.64 5.29
N VAL A 83 0.37 -16.70 5.31
CA VAL A 83 -0.34 -17.62 6.19
C VAL A 83 -0.08 -19.08 5.82
N GLU A 84 0.01 -19.41 4.54
CA GLU A 84 0.39 -20.75 4.10
C GLU A 84 1.77 -21.16 4.63
N GLN A 85 2.69 -20.20 4.73
CA GLN A 85 4.03 -20.36 5.29
C GLN A 85 4.09 -20.35 6.83
N GLY A 86 2.95 -20.26 7.51
CA GLY A 86 2.86 -20.39 8.97
C GLY A 86 2.86 -19.08 9.75
N PHE A 87 2.61 -17.94 9.09
CA PHE A 87 2.37 -16.67 9.77
C PHE A 87 0.88 -16.47 10.07
N ALA A 88 0.57 -15.60 11.02
CA ALA A 88 -0.71 -14.88 11.03
C ALA A 88 -0.50 -13.51 10.38
N THR A 89 -1.49 -12.96 9.68
CA THR A 89 -1.28 -11.64 9.05
C THR A 89 -2.47 -10.74 9.19
N VAL A 90 -2.24 -9.44 9.29
CA VAL A 90 -3.27 -8.42 9.15
C VAL A 90 -2.94 -7.54 7.96
N THR A 91 -3.89 -7.40 7.05
CA THR A 91 -3.88 -6.33 6.04
C THR A 91 -4.80 -5.21 6.51
N LEU A 92 -4.44 -3.97 6.25
CA LEU A 92 -5.29 -2.82 6.54
C LEU A 92 -5.48 -1.96 5.29
N ASP A 93 -6.64 -1.31 5.17
CA ASP A 93 -6.74 -0.10 4.37
C ASP A 93 -6.09 1.03 5.16
N LEU A 94 -5.20 1.79 4.54
CA LEU A 94 -4.64 2.98 5.16
C LEU A 94 -5.75 3.97 5.52
N PRO A 95 -5.56 4.81 6.56
CA PRO A 95 -6.42 5.98 6.79
C PRO A 95 -6.67 6.71 5.48
N PHE A 96 -7.91 7.15 5.24
CA PHE A 96 -8.31 7.87 4.01
C PHE A 96 -8.36 7.02 2.72
N TRP A 97 -8.17 5.70 2.81
CA TRP A 97 -8.27 4.78 1.68
C TRP A 97 -9.26 3.65 1.98
N GLY A 98 -9.78 3.05 0.91
CA GLY A 98 -10.66 1.89 0.99
C GLY A 98 -11.85 2.12 1.92
N ARG A 99 -11.97 1.28 2.94
CA ARG A 99 -13.06 1.36 3.92
C ARG A 99 -12.64 1.96 5.26
N SER A 100 -11.38 2.37 5.42
CA SER A 100 -10.91 3.04 6.63
C SER A 100 -11.44 4.48 6.70
N GLU A 101 -11.55 5.00 7.92
CA GLU A 101 -12.17 6.30 8.17
C GLU A 101 -11.42 7.47 7.52
N GLY A 102 -12.18 8.51 7.19
CA GLY A 102 -11.71 9.84 6.84
C GLY A 102 -12.01 10.24 5.39
N LEU A 103 -11.55 11.42 4.99
CA LEU A 103 -11.77 11.92 3.63
C LEU A 103 -10.95 11.11 2.63
N HIS A 104 -11.59 10.54 1.61
CA HIS A 104 -10.93 9.66 0.65
C HIS A 104 -9.74 10.32 -0.08
N ASN A 105 -8.73 9.50 -0.40
CA ASN A 105 -7.55 9.83 -1.21
C ASN A 105 -6.58 10.84 -0.60
N LEU A 106 -6.60 11.04 0.73
CA LEU A 106 -5.60 11.86 1.41
C LEU A 106 -4.34 11.05 1.74
N VAL A 107 -3.17 11.67 1.51
CA VAL A 107 -1.86 11.12 1.90
C VAL A 107 -1.37 11.79 3.18
N SER A 108 -1.11 10.98 4.22
CA SER A 108 -0.65 11.50 5.51
C SER A 108 0.59 10.76 6.03
N PRO A 109 1.72 11.46 6.25
CA PRO A 109 2.93 10.86 6.80
C PRO A 109 2.79 10.51 8.30
N ASP A 110 1.79 11.03 9.00
CA ASP A 110 1.60 10.86 10.44
C ASP A 110 0.59 9.76 10.76
N PHE A 111 -0.52 9.70 10.02
CA PHE A 111 -1.59 8.72 10.28
C PHE A 111 -1.20 7.31 9.83
N TYR A 112 -0.39 7.17 8.78
CA TYR A 112 -0.06 5.85 8.23
C TYR A 112 0.87 5.03 9.13
N PRO A 113 1.96 5.59 9.69
CA PRO A 113 2.78 4.86 10.65
C PRO A 113 1.99 4.48 11.90
N GLU A 114 1.13 5.37 12.39
CA GLU A 114 0.26 5.08 13.53
C GLU A 114 -0.73 3.95 13.22
N ALA A 115 -1.34 3.92 12.04
CA ALA A 115 -2.21 2.80 11.63
C ALA A 115 -1.46 1.46 11.59
N CYS A 116 -0.19 1.46 11.19
CA CYS A 116 0.66 0.27 11.27
C CYS A 116 0.90 -0.16 12.72
N SER A 117 1.22 0.77 13.62
CA SER A 117 1.40 0.48 15.05
C SER A 117 0.10 0.00 15.72
N ALA A 118 -1.05 0.55 15.32
CA ALA A 118 -2.37 0.11 15.78
C ALA A 118 -2.71 -1.31 15.26
N ALA A 119 -2.26 -1.67 14.06
CA ALA A 119 -2.39 -3.04 13.56
C ALA A 119 -1.52 -4.02 14.36
N VAL A 120 -0.34 -3.59 14.84
CA VAL A 120 0.49 -4.35 15.79
C VAL A 120 -0.23 -4.53 17.12
N ASP A 121 -0.87 -3.47 17.65
CA ASP A 121 -1.70 -3.54 18.86
C ASP A 121 -2.80 -4.60 18.70
N HIS A 122 -3.53 -4.52 17.58
CA HIS A 122 -4.65 -5.40 17.28
C HIS A 122 -4.22 -6.86 17.11
N LEU A 123 -3.14 -7.12 16.36
CA LEU A 123 -2.54 -8.46 16.25
C LEU A 123 -2.18 -9.03 17.62
N GLY A 124 -1.63 -8.20 18.51
CA GLY A 124 -1.29 -8.60 19.87
C GLY A 124 -2.48 -9.02 20.73
N THR A 125 -3.72 -8.74 20.35
CA THR A 125 -4.92 -9.15 21.12
C THR A 125 -5.27 -10.62 20.93
N TYR A 126 -4.76 -11.28 19.88
CA TYR A 126 -5.08 -12.66 19.57
C TYR A 126 -4.15 -13.63 20.30
N ASN A 127 -4.73 -14.57 21.06
CA ASN A 127 -3.96 -15.54 21.87
C ASN A 127 -3.04 -16.46 21.05
N PHE A 128 -3.30 -16.62 19.75
CA PHE A 128 -2.47 -17.42 18.85
C PHE A 128 -1.34 -16.62 18.19
N VAL A 129 -1.15 -15.34 18.53
CA VAL A 129 -0.08 -14.49 18.01
C VAL A 129 1.03 -14.33 19.06
N ASP A 130 2.28 -14.49 18.63
CA ASP A 130 3.45 -14.22 19.47
C ASP A 130 3.80 -12.72 19.37
N ARG A 131 3.56 -11.97 20.45
CA ARG A 131 3.84 -10.53 20.51
C ARG A 131 5.32 -10.19 20.32
N GLU A 132 6.22 -11.12 20.61
CA GLU A 132 7.66 -10.92 20.41
C GLU A 132 8.12 -11.31 19.00
N ARG A 133 7.20 -11.72 18.11
CA ARG A 133 7.49 -12.12 16.73
C ARG A 133 6.54 -11.46 15.73
N ILE A 134 6.31 -10.16 15.90
CA ILE A 134 5.55 -9.35 14.94
C ILE A 134 6.50 -8.60 14.00
N GLY A 135 6.31 -8.77 12.70
CA GLY A 135 7.00 -8.01 11.64
C GLY A 135 6.03 -7.21 10.79
N ALA A 136 6.56 -6.51 9.79
CA ALA A 136 5.77 -5.77 8.83
C ALA A 136 6.31 -5.90 7.40
N LEU A 137 5.41 -5.97 6.42
CA LEU A 137 5.73 -6.08 5.00
C LEU A 137 5.03 -4.95 4.21
N GLY A 138 5.83 -4.12 3.55
CA GLY A 138 5.33 -3.04 2.68
C GLY A 138 5.50 -3.37 1.21
N ILE A 139 4.57 -2.87 0.39
CA ILE A 139 4.53 -3.05 -1.05
C ILE A 139 4.46 -1.66 -1.71
N CYS A 140 5.30 -1.38 -2.71
CA CYS A 140 5.29 -0.10 -3.43
C CYS A 140 5.48 1.12 -2.49
N GLY A 141 4.67 2.16 -2.64
CA GLY A 141 4.73 3.39 -1.85
C GLY A 141 4.43 3.19 -0.36
N SER A 142 3.85 2.05 0.00
CA SER A 142 3.44 1.70 1.36
C SER A 142 4.61 1.41 2.30
N VAL A 143 5.74 1.00 1.71
CA VAL A 143 6.96 0.68 2.45
C VAL A 143 7.41 1.84 3.34
N ARG A 144 7.19 3.09 2.90
CA ARG A 144 7.59 4.27 3.66
C ARG A 144 6.90 4.36 5.01
N PHE A 145 5.61 4.04 5.12
CA PHE A 145 4.92 4.13 6.42
C PHE A 145 5.29 2.98 7.34
N ILE A 146 5.53 1.77 6.82
CA ILE A 146 6.02 0.64 7.62
C ILE A 146 7.40 0.92 8.19
N ILE A 147 8.31 1.46 7.36
CA ILE A 147 9.63 1.86 7.84
C ILE A 147 9.50 3.00 8.87
N SER A 148 8.63 3.98 8.63
CA SER A 148 8.39 5.06 9.60
C SER A 148 7.85 4.53 10.94
N ALA A 149 6.96 3.53 10.94
CA ALA A 149 6.45 2.90 12.15
C ALA A 149 7.56 2.11 12.87
N ALA A 150 8.26 1.24 12.14
CA ALA A 150 9.32 0.39 12.68
C ALA A 150 10.49 1.20 13.28
N ARG A 151 10.70 2.44 12.83
CA ARG A 151 11.71 3.34 13.41
C ARG A 151 11.40 3.77 14.85
N ILE A 152 10.14 3.75 15.28
CA ILE A 152 9.71 4.25 16.59
C ILE A 152 8.93 3.22 17.42
N ASP A 153 8.42 2.15 16.79
CA ASP A 153 7.75 1.03 17.45
C ASP A 153 8.68 -0.19 17.52
N SER A 154 9.30 -0.41 18.69
CA SER A 154 10.24 -1.50 18.95
C SER A 154 9.61 -2.89 18.98
N ARG A 155 8.28 -2.99 18.87
CA ARG A 155 7.55 -4.27 18.78
C ARG A 155 7.61 -4.84 17.38
N ILE A 156 7.88 -4.02 16.36
CA ILE A 156 8.10 -4.47 14.98
C ILE A 156 9.54 -5.00 14.87
N LYS A 157 9.67 -6.34 14.87
CA LYS A 157 10.97 -7.03 14.96
C LYS A 157 11.69 -7.20 13.63
N ALA A 158 10.94 -7.17 12.53
CA ALA A 158 11.46 -7.32 11.18
C ALA A 158 10.63 -6.53 10.18
N VAL A 159 11.30 -6.00 9.16
CA VAL A 159 10.66 -5.28 8.04
C VAL A 159 11.09 -5.93 6.73
N ALA A 160 10.12 -6.20 5.86
CA ALA A 160 10.33 -6.64 4.50
C ALA A 160 9.66 -5.67 3.51
N THR A 161 10.19 -5.59 2.30
CA THR A 161 9.72 -4.65 1.27
C THR A 161 9.62 -5.35 -0.07
N SER A 162 8.59 -5.03 -0.85
CA SER A 162 8.42 -5.50 -2.22
C SER A 162 8.16 -4.32 -3.15
N ALA A 163 8.93 -4.23 -4.24
CA ALA A 163 8.84 -3.14 -5.22
C ALA A 163 8.82 -1.73 -4.60
N LEU A 164 9.67 -1.47 -3.60
CA LEU A 164 9.67 -0.25 -2.78
C LEU A 164 9.68 1.05 -3.62
N TYR A 165 8.75 1.96 -3.30
CA TYR A 165 8.81 3.37 -3.69
C TYR A 165 8.91 4.27 -2.45
N ASP A 166 9.98 5.05 -2.32
CA ASP A 166 10.01 6.15 -1.35
C ASP A 166 9.31 7.36 -1.96
N MET A 167 8.00 7.48 -1.74
CA MET A 167 7.18 8.56 -2.30
C MET A 167 7.70 9.95 -1.91
N GLY A 168 8.32 10.10 -0.74
CA GLY A 168 8.95 11.36 -0.35
C GLY A 168 10.19 11.68 -1.18
N ALA A 169 10.97 10.66 -1.55
CA ALA A 169 12.09 10.81 -2.46
C ALA A 169 11.64 11.04 -3.91
N VAL A 170 10.57 10.37 -4.36
CA VAL A 170 9.98 10.58 -5.69
C VAL A 170 9.43 11.98 -5.84
N ASN A 171 8.64 12.49 -4.89
CA ASN A 171 8.13 13.87 -4.95
C ASN A 171 9.24 14.93 -4.87
N ARG A 172 10.36 14.59 -4.22
CA ARG A 172 11.51 15.49 -4.11
C ARG A 172 12.36 15.46 -5.38
N ASN A 173 12.80 14.29 -5.80
CA ASN A 173 13.84 14.15 -6.81
C ASN A 173 13.32 13.64 -8.16
N GLY A 174 12.06 13.24 -8.29
CA GLY A 174 11.57 12.47 -9.42
C GLY A 174 12.10 11.03 -9.41
N LEU A 175 11.52 10.17 -10.26
CA LEU A 175 12.05 8.82 -10.47
C LEU A 175 13.45 8.90 -11.07
N ARG A 176 14.36 8.05 -10.57
CA ARG A 176 15.78 8.07 -10.97
C ARG A 176 16.44 9.45 -10.87
N ARG A 177 15.94 10.32 -9.99
CA ARG A 177 16.41 11.70 -9.78
C ARG A 177 16.22 12.61 -11.01
N SER A 178 15.16 12.37 -11.81
CA SER A 178 14.86 13.12 -13.03
C SER A 178 14.45 14.59 -12.81
N GLN A 179 14.00 14.95 -11.61
CA GLN A 179 13.50 16.29 -11.30
C GLN A 179 14.62 17.21 -10.80
N SER A 180 14.77 18.35 -11.45
CA SER A 180 15.69 19.41 -11.06
C SER A 180 15.24 20.16 -9.80
N VAL A 181 16.17 20.93 -9.22
CA VAL A 181 15.87 21.78 -8.07
C VAL A 181 14.89 22.90 -8.43
N ASN A 182 14.93 23.43 -9.66
CA ASN A 182 14.03 24.51 -10.08
C ASN A 182 12.61 23.98 -10.28
N GLU A 183 12.43 22.86 -11.00
CA GLU A 183 11.12 22.21 -11.14
C GLU A 183 10.53 21.85 -9.76
N ARG A 184 11.35 21.34 -8.83
CA ARG A 184 10.89 21.11 -7.45
C ARG A 184 10.37 22.38 -6.78
N ARG A 185 11.06 23.51 -6.95
CA ARG A 185 10.63 24.79 -6.35
C ARG A 185 9.32 25.25 -6.94
N GLU A 186 9.14 25.10 -8.24
CA GLU A 186 7.90 25.42 -8.95
C GLU A 186 6.73 24.55 -8.46
N ILE A 187 6.92 23.23 -8.37
CA ILE A 187 5.92 22.30 -7.84
C ILE A 187 5.53 22.67 -6.39
N ILE A 188 6.50 22.99 -5.53
CA ILE A 188 6.23 23.40 -4.14
C ILE A 188 5.50 24.75 -4.10
N ALA A 189 5.91 25.71 -4.92
CA ALA A 189 5.27 27.02 -5.00
C ALA A 189 3.82 26.86 -5.45
N GLU A 190 3.57 26.10 -6.52
CA GLU A 190 2.23 25.81 -7.02
C GLU A 190 1.37 25.12 -5.96
N ALA A 191 1.87 24.06 -5.31
CA ALA A 191 1.16 23.38 -4.23
C ALA A 191 0.82 24.32 -3.06
N SER A 192 1.69 25.30 -2.77
CA SER A 192 1.44 26.32 -1.75
C SER A 192 0.35 27.31 -2.18
N GLN A 193 0.37 27.78 -3.43
CA GLN A 193 -0.66 28.66 -3.98
C GLN A 193 -2.04 27.98 -3.99
N ARG A 194 -2.09 26.69 -4.33
CA ARG A 194 -3.34 25.90 -4.32
C ARG A 194 -4.01 25.87 -2.95
N ARG A 195 -3.27 26.08 -1.85
CA ARG A 195 -3.88 26.18 -0.51
C ARG A 195 -4.77 27.41 -0.37
N TRP A 196 -4.42 28.54 -1.02
CA TRP A 196 -5.30 29.72 -1.04
C TRP A 196 -6.53 29.46 -1.91
N ALA A 197 -6.35 28.84 -3.07
CA ALA A 197 -7.46 28.46 -3.94
C ALA A 197 -8.49 27.57 -3.21
N GLY A 198 -8.04 26.62 -2.38
CA GLY A 198 -8.94 25.78 -1.58
C GLY A 198 -9.74 26.52 -0.50
N VAL A 199 -9.31 27.71 -0.06
CA VAL A 199 -10.09 28.59 0.83
C VAL A 199 -11.15 29.36 0.04
N ASP A 200 -10.83 29.73 -1.20
CA ASP A 200 -11.61 30.63 -2.04
C ASP A 200 -12.66 29.91 -2.93
N ASP A 201 -12.99 28.64 -2.66
CA ASP A 201 -13.94 27.77 -3.39
C ASP A 201 -13.36 26.97 -4.59
N ALA A 202 -12.10 26.53 -4.52
CA ALA A 202 -11.56 25.60 -5.53
C ALA A 202 -12.00 24.15 -5.29
N SER A 203 -12.58 23.54 -6.32
CA SER A 203 -12.80 22.09 -6.42
C SER A 203 -11.50 21.31 -6.17
N LEU A 204 -11.59 20.20 -5.45
CA LEU A 204 -10.47 19.27 -5.23
C LEU A 204 -9.91 18.77 -6.57
N GLU A 205 -8.67 19.16 -6.89
CA GLU A 205 -7.91 18.55 -7.98
C GLU A 205 -7.09 17.37 -7.44
N TYR A 206 -7.32 16.20 -8.03
CA TYR A 206 -6.52 15.01 -7.72
C TYR A 206 -5.23 15.02 -8.54
N ALA A 207 -4.10 14.83 -7.87
CA ALA A 207 -2.86 14.47 -8.54
C ALA A 207 -3.03 13.05 -9.12
N ILE A 208 -3.01 12.92 -10.45
CA ILE A 208 -3.10 11.62 -11.11
C ILE A 208 -1.73 10.94 -11.01
N GLY A 209 -1.71 9.70 -10.51
CA GLY A 209 -0.48 8.92 -10.33
C GLY A 209 -0.05 8.10 -11.56
N THR A 210 -1.00 7.66 -12.38
CA THR A 210 -0.75 6.81 -13.57
C THR A 210 -1.40 7.45 -14.80
N LEU A 211 -0.71 7.41 -15.93
CA LEU A 211 -1.24 7.91 -17.19
C LEU A 211 -2.54 7.18 -17.57
N LYS A 212 -3.53 7.93 -18.07
CA LYS A 212 -4.78 7.35 -18.59
C LYS A 212 -4.62 6.69 -19.96
N ASN A 213 -3.60 7.09 -20.73
CA ASN A 213 -3.27 6.56 -22.05
C ASN A 213 -1.75 6.56 -22.20
N LEU A 214 -1.19 5.54 -22.85
CA LEU A 214 0.21 5.53 -23.27
C LEU A 214 0.44 6.46 -24.46
N THR A 215 1.56 7.17 -24.46
CA THR A 215 2.04 7.98 -25.59
C THR A 215 3.41 7.47 -26.05
N SER A 216 3.93 8.04 -27.14
CA SER A 216 5.33 7.78 -27.55
C SER A 216 6.34 8.17 -26.46
N ASP A 217 5.97 9.13 -25.61
CA ASP A 217 6.84 9.75 -24.62
C ASP A 217 6.69 9.15 -23.22
N SER A 218 5.70 8.29 -23.01
CA SER A 218 5.59 7.50 -21.78
C SER A 218 6.93 6.82 -21.50
N ASP A 219 7.29 6.64 -20.23
CA ASP A 219 8.51 5.91 -19.89
C ASP A 219 8.25 4.40 -19.68
N VAL A 220 9.29 3.67 -19.27
CA VAL A 220 9.15 2.23 -18.98
C VAL A 220 8.25 1.95 -17.77
N VAL A 221 8.27 2.84 -16.78
CA VAL A 221 7.46 2.72 -15.57
C VAL A 221 5.99 2.99 -15.90
N ASP A 222 5.71 3.99 -16.74
CA ASP A 222 4.37 4.27 -17.25
C ASP A 222 3.79 3.06 -18.00
N ARG A 223 4.59 2.40 -18.83
CA ARG A 223 4.19 1.17 -19.53
C ARG A 223 3.92 0.03 -18.55
N ASP A 224 4.84 -0.19 -17.62
CA ASP A 224 4.67 -1.24 -16.61
C ASP A 224 3.39 -1.02 -15.79
N PHE A 225 3.07 0.21 -15.39
CA PHE A 225 1.83 0.51 -14.67
C PHE A 225 0.57 0.39 -15.53
N PHE A 226 0.65 0.62 -16.84
CA PHE A 226 -0.49 0.55 -17.75
C PHE A 226 -0.88 -0.90 -18.11
N ASP A 227 0.06 -1.84 -18.01
CA ASP A 227 -0.15 -3.25 -18.32
C ASP A 227 -0.96 -4.01 -17.23
N TYR A 228 -1.27 -3.39 -16.08
CA TYR A 228 -2.03 -3.97 -14.95
C TYR A 228 -3.34 -3.22 -14.67
#